data_AF-A0A6I2V7T8-F1
#
_entry.id   AF-A0A6I2V7T8-F1
#
_cell.length_a   1.000
_cell.length_b   1.000
_cell.length_c   1.000
_cell.angle_alpha   90.00
_cell.angle_beta   90.00
_cell.angle_gamma   90.00
#
_symmetry.space_group_name_H-M   'P 1'
#
loop_
_entity.id
_entity.type
_entity.pdbx_description
1 polymer ?
#
loop_
_entity_poly.entity_id
_entity_poly.type
_entity_poly.pdbx_seq_one_letter_code
_entity_poly.pdbx_strand_id
1 'polypeptide(L)'
;MSVSAIIAAAGSGERFGAGYPKALIQLGDRTLLQHAINALAPVVDQIIIAAPTGFEQQISELVGGGITVVTGGATRSASVRNALAHVASDFVLVHDAARALATTDLAERIIATLRSGSSAVVPGLLEVDTVKSIDDKGRVAATLDRSTLRRIQTPQGFSTQVLRDAHASGTEATDDAALIELLGGTVIVIDGEDRALKITTPADLDSALSFLGFNRSFRTGVGTDAHAFGKGRTLWLAGLHWPDDVGVEGHSDGDVAAHAICDALFAATGLGDLGSNFGTNRPEYADASGSMLLQETLALVTDAGYAISNVTVQIIGNKPKIGSRRAEAIEALSKALGGAPVSVSATTTDGMGLTGEGKGIAAVASALVYKR
;
A
#
# COMPACT_ATOMS: atom_id res chain seq x y z
N MET A 1 -16.52 29.65 -11.42
CA MET A 1 -15.58 29.34 -12.51
C MET A 1 -15.28 27.86 -12.46
N SER A 2 -15.57 27.16 -13.55
CA SER A 2 -15.39 25.71 -13.66
C SER A 2 -13.93 25.33 -13.89
N VAL A 3 -13.58 24.09 -13.57
CA VAL A 3 -12.22 23.57 -13.62
C VAL A 3 -12.23 22.19 -14.28
N SER A 4 -11.38 21.97 -15.28
CA SER A 4 -11.11 20.65 -15.83
C SER A 4 -9.70 20.19 -15.43
N ALA A 5 -9.48 18.89 -15.35
CA ALA A 5 -8.15 18.30 -15.25
C ALA A 5 -7.78 17.56 -16.53
N ILE A 6 -6.56 17.77 -17.02
CA ILE A 6 -5.90 16.94 -18.02
C ILE A 6 -4.88 16.07 -17.28
N ILE A 7 -5.00 14.75 -17.40
CA ILE A 7 -4.01 13.80 -16.87
C ILE A 7 -3.20 13.23 -18.03
N ALA A 8 -1.93 13.60 -18.11
CA ALA A 8 -0.97 13.08 -19.08
C ALA A 8 -0.53 11.65 -18.67
N ALA A 9 -0.99 10.65 -19.41
CA ALA A 9 -0.77 9.22 -19.15
C ALA A 9 0.04 8.50 -20.25
N ALA A 10 0.39 9.20 -21.34
CA ALA A 10 1.06 8.62 -22.52
C ALA A 10 2.55 8.25 -22.34
N GLY A 11 3.14 8.47 -21.15
CA GLY A 11 4.57 8.19 -20.91
C GLY A 11 4.91 6.69 -20.92
N SER A 12 6.00 6.33 -21.60
CA SER A 12 6.48 4.93 -21.64
C SER A 12 7.03 4.48 -20.28
N GLY A 13 6.76 3.21 -19.94
CA GLY A 13 7.19 2.55 -18.70
C GLY A 13 8.59 1.95 -18.77
N GLU A 14 9.41 2.29 -19.78
CA GLU A 14 10.67 1.60 -20.12
C GLU A 14 11.65 1.47 -18.94
N ARG A 15 11.76 2.53 -18.12
CA ARG A 15 12.64 2.53 -16.93
C ARG A 15 12.21 1.55 -15.83
N PHE A 16 11.00 1.03 -15.90
CA PHE A 16 10.51 -0.03 -15.02
C PHE A 16 10.66 -1.43 -15.62
N GLY A 17 11.26 -1.56 -16.82
CA GLY A 17 11.32 -2.82 -17.56
C GLY A 17 9.94 -3.34 -17.97
N ALA A 18 8.91 -2.51 -17.81
CA ALA A 18 7.53 -2.83 -18.08
C ALA A 18 7.28 -2.64 -19.58
N GLY A 19 6.93 -3.71 -20.29
CA GLY A 19 6.40 -3.63 -21.66
C GLY A 19 4.99 -3.00 -21.74
N TYR A 20 4.61 -2.19 -20.75
CA TYR A 20 3.29 -1.57 -20.61
C TYR A 20 3.41 -0.11 -20.10
N PRO A 21 2.39 0.75 -20.33
CA PRO A 21 2.43 2.16 -20.00
C PRO A 21 2.66 2.46 -18.52
N LYS A 22 3.44 3.50 -18.25
CA LYS A 22 3.82 3.90 -16.89
C LYS A 22 2.61 4.23 -16.01
N ALA A 23 1.59 4.86 -16.58
CA ALA A 23 0.37 5.23 -15.87
C ALA A 23 -0.39 4.02 -15.29
N LEU A 24 -0.14 2.82 -15.82
CA LEU A 24 -0.77 1.56 -15.41
C LEU A 24 0.06 0.76 -14.39
N ILE A 25 1.23 1.26 -13.97
CA ILE A 25 2.02 0.64 -12.90
C ILE A 25 1.21 0.65 -11.61
N GLN A 26 1.23 -0.47 -10.88
CA GLN A 26 0.59 -0.61 -9.59
C GLN A 26 1.38 0.10 -8.48
N LEU A 27 0.66 0.82 -7.64
CA LEU A 27 1.16 1.47 -6.43
C LEU A 27 0.19 1.12 -5.30
N GLY A 28 0.49 0.06 -4.55
CA GLY A 28 -0.42 -0.48 -3.55
C GLY A 28 -1.62 -1.19 -4.20
N ASP A 29 -2.82 -0.74 -3.88
CA ASP A 29 -4.10 -1.31 -4.34
C ASP A 29 -4.61 -0.74 -5.67
N ARG A 30 -3.93 0.27 -6.23
CA ARG A 30 -4.37 1.04 -7.40
C ARG A 30 -3.22 1.37 -8.34
N THR A 31 -3.54 1.65 -9.60
CA THR A 31 -2.55 2.17 -10.55
C THR A 31 -2.16 3.61 -10.25
N LEU A 32 -1.00 4.06 -10.76
CA LEU A 32 -0.60 5.46 -10.69
C LEU A 32 -1.68 6.41 -11.22
N LEU A 33 -2.32 6.03 -12.33
CA LEU A 33 -3.42 6.79 -12.92
C LEU A 33 -4.63 6.91 -11.99
N GLN A 34 -5.04 5.81 -11.34
CA GLN A 34 -6.19 5.82 -10.43
C GLN A 34 -5.95 6.70 -9.20
N HIS A 35 -4.73 6.69 -8.65
CA HIS A 35 -4.37 7.61 -7.56
C HIS A 35 -4.44 9.07 -8.00
N ALA A 36 -3.88 9.40 -9.17
CA ALA A 36 -3.95 10.75 -9.73
C ALA A 36 -5.39 11.23 -9.98
N ILE A 37 -6.28 10.35 -10.46
CA ILE A 37 -7.71 10.63 -10.64
C ILE A 37 -8.37 10.90 -9.29
N ASN A 38 -8.16 10.04 -8.30
CA ASN A 38 -8.77 10.16 -6.98
C ASN A 38 -8.40 11.48 -6.28
N ALA A 39 -7.17 11.97 -6.49
CA ALA A 39 -6.73 13.23 -5.92
C ALA A 39 -7.43 14.45 -6.55
N LEU A 40 -7.70 14.40 -7.86
CA LEU A 40 -8.24 15.54 -8.61
C LEU A 40 -9.77 15.54 -8.71
N ALA A 41 -10.41 14.37 -8.77
CA ALA A 41 -11.85 14.24 -8.96
C ALA A 41 -12.71 15.04 -7.96
N PRO A 42 -12.33 15.18 -6.67
CA PRO A 42 -13.12 15.97 -5.72
C PRO A 42 -13.15 17.48 -6.00
N VAL A 43 -12.23 18.00 -6.81
CA VAL A 43 -11.98 19.44 -6.96
C VAL A 43 -12.09 19.96 -8.39
N VAL A 44 -12.46 19.09 -9.33
CA VAL A 44 -12.65 19.45 -10.75
C VAL A 44 -14.00 18.97 -11.27
N ASP A 45 -14.53 19.67 -12.28
CA ASP A 45 -15.82 19.39 -12.90
C ASP A 45 -15.70 18.34 -14.03
N GLN A 46 -14.50 18.17 -14.60
CA GLN A 46 -14.24 17.28 -15.74
C GLN A 46 -12.82 16.73 -15.67
N ILE A 47 -12.64 15.45 -15.99
CA ILE A 47 -11.32 14.83 -16.17
C ILE A 47 -11.18 14.34 -17.61
N ILE A 48 -10.05 14.70 -18.23
CA ILE A 48 -9.62 14.23 -19.54
C ILE A 48 -8.28 13.52 -19.39
N ILE A 49 -8.17 12.29 -19.89
CA ILE A 49 -6.93 11.50 -19.84
C ILE A 49 -6.34 11.43 -21.24
N ALA A 50 -5.09 11.85 -21.39
CA ALA A 50 -4.31 11.62 -22.60
C ALA A 50 -3.60 10.26 -22.50
N ALA A 51 -4.24 9.22 -23.04
CA ALA A 51 -3.79 7.84 -23.02
C ALA A 51 -2.67 7.59 -24.04
N PRO A 52 -1.74 6.64 -23.80
CA PRO A 52 -0.85 6.17 -24.85
C PRO A 52 -1.64 5.53 -26.00
N THR A 53 -1.16 5.68 -27.23
CA THR A 53 -1.78 5.06 -28.42
C THR A 53 -1.93 3.55 -28.24
N GLY A 54 -3.14 3.04 -28.46
CA GLY A 54 -3.48 1.62 -28.34
C GLY A 54 -3.92 1.19 -26.93
N PHE A 55 -3.89 2.09 -25.94
CA PHE A 55 -4.31 1.82 -24.57
C PHE A 55 -5.60 2.55 -24.17
N GLU A 56 -6.27 3.23 -25.12
CA GLU A 56 -7.46 4.05 -24.86
C GLU A 56 -8.60 3.21 -24.29
N GLN A 57 -8.87 2.03 -24.88
CA GLN A 57 -9.91 1.14 -24.41
C GLN A 57 -9.62 0.62 -23.00
N GLN A 58 -8.39 0.12 -22.77
CA GLN A 58 -7.98 -0.39 -21.46
C GLN A 58 -8.07 0.68 -20.36
N ILE A 59 -7.65 1.92 -20.68
CA ILE A 59 -7.77 3.04 -19.73
C ILE A 59 -9.23 3.40 -19.50
N SER A 60 -10.07 3.43 -20.55
CA SER A 60 -11.51 3.72 -20.41
C SER A 60 -12.22 2.70 -19.52
N GLU A 61 -11.90 1.41 -19.68
CA GLU A 61 -12.41 0.34 -18.84
C GLU A 61 -11.93 0.46 -17.38
N LEU A 62 -10.66 0.85 -17.17
CA LEU A 62 -10.07 1.02 -15.84
C LEU A 62 -10.69 2.17 -15.05
N VAL A 63 -10.98 3.30 -15.71
CA VAL A 63 -11.44 4.53 -15.05
C VAL A 63 -12.96 4.64 -14.98
N GLY A 64 -13.68 3.89 -15.80
CA GLY A 64 -15.13 3.85 -15.82
C GLY A 64 -15.79 5.07 -16.50
N GLY A 65 -17.10 5.21 -16.31
CA GLY A 65 -17.89 6.28 -16.92
C GLY A 65 -17.62 7.66 -16.31
N GLY A 66 -17.82 8.73 -17.09
CA GLY A 66 -17.69 10.11 -16.64
C GLY A 66 -16.32 10.76 -16.85
N ILE A 67 -15.34 10.00 -17.36
CA ILE A 67 -14.00 10.49 -17.69
C ILE A 67 -13.80 10.41 -19.21
N THR A 68 -13.32 11.49 -19.82
CA THR A 68 -13.00 11.52 -21.25
C THR A 68 -11.60 10.96 -21.46
N VAL A 69 -11.45 9.94 -22.31
CA VAL A 69 -10.15 9.38 -22.67
C VAL A 69 -9.86 9.71 -24.12
N VAL A 70 -8.68 10.28 -24.39
CA VAL A 70 -8.23 10.65 -25.73
C VAL A 70 -6.86 10.05 -26.01
N THR A 71 -6.55 9.82 -27.27
CA THR A 71 -5.21 9.42 -27.71
C THR A 71 -4.22 10.58 -27.50
N GLY A 72 -3.17 10.32 -26.74
CA GLY A 72 -2.04 11.21 -26.55
C GLY A 72 -1.18 11.36 -27.81
N GLY A 73 -0.16 12.23 -27.73
CA GLY A 73 0.79 12.46 -28.82
C GLY A 73 2.16 11.86 -28.53
N ALA A 74 3.08 11.97 -29.50
CA ALA A 74 4.46 11.49 -29.36
C ALA A 74 5.25 12.21 -28.25
N THR A 75 4.82 13.41 -27.86
CA THR A 75 5.42 14.21 -26.80
C THR A 75 4.40 14.52 -25.70
N ARG A 76 4.91 15.00 -24.55
CA ARG A 76 4.05 15.49 -23.47
C ARG A 76 3.18 16.65 -23.94
N SER A 77 3.74 17.67 -24.60
CA SER A 77 2.97 18.82 -25.09
C SER A 77 1.91 18.40 -26.12
N ALA A 78 2.23 17.51 -27.06
CA ALA A 78 1.25 16.99 -28.02
C ALA A 78 0.09 16.24 -27.32
N SER A 79 0.39 15.46 -26.28
CA SER A 79 -0.64 14.78 -25.47
C SER A 79 -1.56 15.78 -24.76
N VAL A 80 -1.00 16.84 -24.19
CA VAL A 80 -1.78 17.91 -23.55
C VAL A 80 -2.61 18.66 -24.58
N ARG A 81 -2.09 18.98 -25.77
CA ARG A 81 -2.85 19.63 -26.86
C ARG A 81 -4.08 18.84 -27.27
N ASN A 82 -3.92 17.53 -27.47
CA ASN A 82 -5.02 16.65 -27.84
C ASN A 82 -6.12 16.67 -26.76
N ALA A 83 -5.75 16.58 -25.49
CA ALA A 83 -6.71 16.64 -24.38
C ALA A 83 -7.34 18.03 -24.20
N LEU A 84 -6.59 19.10 -24.43
CA LEU A 84 -7.04 20.49 -24.29
C LEU A 84 -8.16 20.83 -25.28
N ALA A 85 -8.22 20.15 -26.43
CA ALA A 85 -9.33 20.29 -27.37
C ALA A 85 -10.71 19.95 -26.75
N HIS A 86 -10.73 19.14 -25.68
CA HIS A 86 -11.96 18.68 -25.00
C HIS A 86 -12.29 19.45 -23.71
N VAL A 87 -11.47 20.45 -23.35
CA VAL A 87 -11.67 21.27 -22.14
C VAL A 87 -12.62 22.43 -22.43
N ALA A 88 -13.73 22.52 -21.70
CA ALA A 88 -14.69 23.62 -21.82
C ALA A 88 -14.72 24.57 -20.61
N SER A 89 -13.90 24.31 -19.59
CA SER A 89 -13.87 25.05 -18.33
C SER A 89 -13.09 26.36 -18.41
N ASP A 90 -13.29 27.24 -17.42
CA ASP A 90 -12.53 28.50 -17.28
C ASP A 90 -11.06 28.25 -16.95
N PHE A 91 -10.81 27.24 -16.10
CA PHE A 91 -9.47 26.84 -15.67
C PHE A 91 -9.17 25.38 -16.02
N VAL A 92 -7.89 25.08 -16.19
CA VAL A 92 -7.41 23.72 -16.45
C VAL A 92 -6.22 23.40 -15.56
N LEU A 93 -6.26 22.22 -14.93
CA LEU A 93 -5.14 21.62 -14.24
C LEU A 93 -4.48 20.59 -15.16
N VAL A 94 -3.20 20.73 -15.47
CA VAL A 94 -2.43 19.71 -16.19
C VAL A 94 -1.59 18.92 -15.20
N HIS A 95 -1.81 17.61 -15.12
CA HIS A 95 -1.17 16.72 -14.16
C HIS A 95 -0.52 15.52 -14.83
N ASP A 96 0.62 15.09 -14.31
CA ASP A 96 1.32 13.90 -14.79
C ASP A 96 0.78 12.69 -14.01
N ALA A 97 0.30 11.64 -14.66
CA ALA A 97 -0.15 10.42 -13.97
C ALA A 97 0.94 9.80 -13.07
N ALA A 98 2.22 10.07 -13.38
CA ALA A 98 3.35 9.62 -12.60
C ALA A 98 3.57 10.39 -11.27
N ARG A 99 2.85 11.49 -11.01
CA ARG A 99 2.84 12.19 -9.72
C ARG A 99 1.62 11.77 -8.90
N ALA A 100 1.44 10.46 -8.81
CA ALA A 100 0.24 9.78 -8.32
C ALA A 100 -0.22 10.21 -6.92
N LEU A 101 0.70 10.67 -6.07
CA LEU A 101 0.42 11.01 -4.66
C LEU A 101 0.34 12.52 -4.40
N ALA A 102 0.24 13.35 -5.45
CA ALA A 102 -0.13 14.75 -5.28
C ALA A 102 -1.51 14.86 -4.61
N THR A 103 -1.66 15.72 -3.61
CA THR A 103 -2.86 15.81 -2.79
C THR A 103 -3.98 16.63 -3.43
N THR A 104 -5.20 16.35 -3.00
CA THR A 104 -6.36 17.21 -3.25
C THR A 104 -6.11 18.63 -2.75
N ASP A 105 -5.58 18.79 -1.54
CA ASP A 105 -5.23 20.09 -0.94
C ASP A 105 -4.26 20.90 -1.82
N LEU A 106 -3.25 20.25 -2.42
CA LEU A 106 -2.36 20.91 -3.39
C LEU A 106 -3.14 21.47 -4.57
N ALA A 107 -4.03 20.68 -5.16
CA ALA A 107 -4.88 21.10 -6.27
C ALA A 107 -5.83 22.24 -5.88
N GLU A 108 -6.42 22.22 -4.69
CA GLU A 108 -7.27 23.29 -4.17
C GLU A 108 -6.50 24.62 -4.04
N ARG A 109 -5.27 24.59 -3.52
CA ARG A 109 -4.43 25.80 -3.41
C ARG A 109 -4.10 26.39 -4.78
N ILE A 110 -3.85 25.55 -5.78
CA ILE A 110 -3.64 25.99 -7.17
C ILE A 110 -4.90 26.67 -7.70
N ILE A 111 -6.07 26.03 -7.57
CA ILE A 111 -7.36 26.56 -8.02
C ILE A 111 -7.69 27.89 -7.31
N ALA A 112 -7.45 27.98 -6.00
CA ALA A 112 -7.67 29.20 -5.24
C ALA A 112 -6.81 30.36 -5.76
N THR A 113 -5.55 30.09 -6.10
CA THR A 113 -4.61 31.08 -6.64
C THR A 113 -5.00 31.54 -8.05
N LEU A 114 -5.54 30.64 -8.88
CA LEU A 114 -6.13 31.00 -10.18
C LEU A 114 -7.35 31.89 -10.00
N ARG A 115 -8.26 31.51 -9.09
CA ARG A 115 -9.49 32.28 -8.78
C ARG A 115 -9.20 33.66 -8.19
N SER A 116 -8.03 33.86 -7.55
CA SER A 116 -7.60 35.19 -7.09
C SER A 116 -6.99 36.08 -8.19
N GLY A 117 -6.96 35.61 -9.45
CA GLY A 117 -6.58 36.41 -10.61
C GLY A 117 -5.29 36.00 -11.31
N SER A 118 -4.58 34.98 -10.81
CA SER A 118 -3.39 34.45 -11.50
C SER A 118 -3.80 33.69 -12.76
N SER A 119 -3.01 33.82 -13.84
CA SER A 119 -3.28 33.13 -15.11
C SER A 119 -2.55 31.79 -15.26
N ALA A 120 -1.44 31.60 -14.54
CA ALA A 120 -0.66 30.37 -14.52
C ALA A 120 -0.05 30.18 -13.13
N VAL A 121 -0.18 28.99 -12.57
CA VAL A 121 0.26 28.64 -11.21
C VAL A 121 0.88 27.26 -11.22
N VAL A 122 2.08 27.12 -10.67
CA VAL A 122 2.76 25.83 -10.53
C VAL A 122 3.22 25.60 -9.09
N PRO A 123 3.13 24.37 -8.58
CA PRO A 123 3.76 24.01 -7.32
C PRO A 123 5.26 23.76 -7.52
N GLY A 124 6.07 24.13 -6.53
CA GLY A 124 7.51 23.88 -6.55
C GLY A 124 8.07 23.65 -5.16
N LEU A 125 9.05 22.75 -5.07
CA LEU A 125 9.84 22.55 -3.86
C LEU A 125 11.12 23.39 -3.89
N LEU A 126 11.59 23.80 -2.72
CA LEU A 126 12.90 24.43 -2.58
C LEU A 126 14.02 23.49 -3.07
N GLU A 127 15.04 24.07 -3.68
CA GLU A 127 16.28 23.34 -3.93
C GLU A 127 17.18 23.39 -2.71
N VAL A 128 17.44 22.21 -2.14
CA VAL A 128 18.21 22.06 -0.90
C VAL A 128 19.67 21.73 -1.20
N ASP A 129 19.93 21.08 -2.33
CA ASP A 129 21.27 20.67 -2.70
C ASP A 129 22.01 21.82 -3.40
N THR A 130 23.35 21.73 -3.42
CA THR A 130 24.15 22.66 -4.21
C THR A 130 24.03 22.29 -5.68
N VAL A 131 23.43 23.17 -6.49
CA VAL A 131 23.31 22.95 -7.94
C VAL A 131 24.48 23.57 -8.69
N LYS A 132 25.08 22.79 -9.58
CA LYS A 132 26.12 23.24 -10.53
C LYS A 132 25.55 23.22 -11.94
N SER A 133 25.84 24.25 -12.73
CA SER A 133 25.78 24.11 -14.19
C SER A 133 27.08 23.47 -14.68
N ILE A 134 26.98 22.61 -15.69
CA ILE A 134 28.12 21.90 -16.27
C ILE A 134 28.26 22.25 -17.75
N ASP A 135 29.49 22.24 -18.26
CA ASP A 135 29.77 22.36 -19.69
C ASP A 135 29.60 21.03 -20.43
N ASP A 136 29.80 21.06 -21.74
CA ASP A 136 29.73 19.89 -22.63
C ASP A 136 30.82 18.82 -22.34
N LYS A 137 31.81 19.14 -21.51
CA LYS A 137 32.90 18.25 -21.07
C LYS A 137 32.70 17.73 -19.65
N GLY A 138 31.56 18.02 -19.02
CA GLY A 138 31.23 17.59 -17.67
C GLY A 138 31.99 18.34 -16.57
N ARG A 139 32.54 19.52 -16.87
CA ARG A 139 33.21 20.38 -15.88
C ARG A 139 32.23 21.38 -15.29
N VAL A 140 32.43 21.75 -14.03
CA VAL A 140 31.62 22.79 -13.36
C VAL A 140 31.85 24.12 -14.07
N ALA A 141 30.77 24.68 -14.63
CA ALA A 141 30.77 26.00 -15.26
C ALA A 141 30.41 27.09 -14.24
N ALA A 142 29.38 26.87 -13.43
CA ALA A 142 29.00 27.78 -12.35
C ALA A 142 28.32 27.03 -11.20
N THR A 143 28.28 27.69 -10.03
CA THR A 143 27.42 27.30 -8.92
C THR A 143 26.21 28.21 -8.92
N LEU A 144 25.01 27.64 -9.05
CA LEU A 144 23.78 28.42 -9.08
C LEU A 144 23.35 28.81 -7.66
N ASP A 145 22.72 29.97 -7.52
CA ASP A 145 22.09 30.36 -6.25
C ASP A 145 20.79 29.59 -6.05
N ARG A 146 20.88 28.47 -5.30
CA ARG A 146 19.75 27.58 -5.01
C ARG A 146 18.56 28.26 -4.34
N SER A 147 18.73 29.42 -3.70
CA SER A 147 17.64 30.14 -3.04
C SER A 147 16.56 30.62 -4.02
N THR A 148 16.97 30.87 -5.27
CA THR A 148 16.11 31.28 -6.38
C THR A 148 15.57 30.10 -7.20
N LEU A 149 16.05 28.88 -6.93
CA LEU A 149 15.67 27.68 -7.69
C LEU A 149 14.48 26.95 -7.05
N ARG A 150 13.64 26.38 -7.91
CA ARG A 150 12.52 25.52 -7.50
C ARG A 150 12.48 24.27 -8.37
N ARG A 151 12.19 23.14 -7.75
CA ARG A 151 11.87 21.88 -8.45
C ARG A 151 10.38 21.85 -8.73
N ILE A 152 10.01 22.18 -9.97
CA ILE A 152 8.60 22.30 -10.37
C ILE A 152 7.89 20.94 -10.38
N GLN A 153 6.64 20.97 -9.94
CA GLN A 153 5.76 19.82 -9.83
C GLN A 153 4.49 20.00 -10.68
N THR A 154 3.66 18.96 -10.73
CA THR A 154 2.29 19.04 -11.24
C THR A 154 1.35 18.47 -10.15
N PRO A 155 0.08 18.88 -10.08
CA PRO A 155 -0.70 19.61 -11.09
C PRO A 155 -0.19 21.04 -11.36
N GLN A 156 -0.27 21.50 -12.60
CA GLN A 156 -0.02 22.90 -12.98
C GLN A 156 -1.35 23.51 -13.41
N GLY A 157 -1.70 24.67 -12.86
CA GLY A 157 -2.99 25.31 -13.11
C GLY A 157 -2.88 26.50 -14.05
N PHE A 158 -3.84 26.63 -14.96
CA PHE A 158 -3.86 27.70 -15.95
C PHE A 158 -5.28 28.22 -16.19
N SER A 159 -5.39 29.49 -16.59
CA SER A 159 -6.53 29.94 -17.40
C SER A 159 -6.54 29.14 -18.70
N THR A 160 -7.70 28.58 -19.05
CA THR A 160 -7.84 27.73 -20.23
C THR A 160 -7.43 28.47 -21.51
N GLN A 161 -7.78 29.75 -21.63
CA GLN A 161 -7.41 30.55 -22.81
C GLN A 161 -5.90 30.73 -22.91
N VAL A 162 -5.24 31.05 -21.78
CA VAL A 162 -3.78 31.25 -21.74
C VAL A 162 -3.05 29.96 -22.12
N LEU A 163 -3.51 28.81 -21.64
CA LEU A 163 -2.92 27.53 -22.04
C LEU A 163 -3.16 27.20 -23.51
N ARG A 164 -4.34 27.51 -24.06
CA ARG A 164 -4.64 27.32 -25.50
C ARG A 164 -3.71 28.16 -26.37
N ASP A 165 -3.52 29.43 -26.02
CA ASP A 165 -2.64 30.34 -26.75
C ASP A 165 -1.19 29.84 -26.74
N ALA A 166 -0.72 29.37 -25.58
CA ALA A 166 0.62 28.80 -25.42
C ALA A 166 0.88 27.55 -26.25
N HIS A 167 -0.17 26.76 -26.50
CA HIS A 167 -0.08 25.56 -27.31
C HIS A 167 -0.32 25.81 -28.81
N ALA A 168 -0.80 26.99 -29.20
CA ALA A 168 -1.19 27.31 -30.58
C ALA A 168 -0.01 27.32 -31.56
N SER A 169 1.20 27.66 -31.10
CA SER A 169 2.41 27.67 -31.93
C SER A 169 2.93 26.27 -32.28
N GLY A 170 2.44 25.22 -31.60
CA GLY A 170 2.97 23.87 -31.71
C GLY A 170 4.35 23.67 -31.07
N THR A 171 4.85 24.66 -30.33
CA THR A 171 6.14 24.57 -29.64
C THR A 171 6.13 23.44 -28.60
N GLU A 172 7.28 22.77 -28.46
CA GLU A 172 7.49 21.71 -27.49
C GLU A 172 8.26 22.25 -26.28
N ALA A 173 7.87 21.82 -25.08
CA ALA A 173 8.53 22.21 -23.84
C ALA A 173 8.51 21.05 -22.83
N THR A 174 9.31 21.18 -21.78
CA THR A 174 9.40 20.16 -20.72
C THR A 174 8.17 20.17 -19.80
N ASP A 175 7.55 21.33 -19.63
CA ASP A 175 6.28 21.52 -18.93
C ASP A 175 5.44 22.64 -19.56
N ASP A 176 4.21 22.83 -19.08
CA ASP A 176 3.28 23.80 -19.67
C ASP A 176 3.58 25.24 -19.23
N ALA A 177 4.17 25.42 -18.05
CA ALA A 177 4.65 26.73 -17.58
C ALA A 177 5.70 27.32 -18.51
N ALA A 178 6.66 26.53 -18.99
CA ALA A 178 7.65 27.00 -19.96
C ALA A 178 7.02 27.53 -21.26
N LEU A 179 5.89 26.97 -21.71
CA LEU A 179 5.17 27.50 -22.88
C LEU A 179 4.54 28.88 -22.58
N ILE A 180 4.01 29.07 -21.37
CA ILE A 180 3.50 30.38 -20.93
C ILE A 180 4.62 31.43 -20.90
N GLU A 181 5.78 31.06 -20.35
CA GLU A 181 6.95 31.93 -20.24
C GLU A 181 7.49 32.36 -21.62
N LEU A 182 7.51 31.45 -22.60
CA LEU A 182 7.92 31.75 -23.98
C LEU A 182 7.03 32.79 -24.66
N LEU A 183 5.75 32.89 -24.26
CA LEU A 183 4.84 33.93 -24.72
C LEU A 183 4.93 35.23 -23.89
N GLY A 184 5.89 35.32 -22.95
CA GLY A 184 6.03 36.45 -22.04
C GLY A 184 4.98 36.48 -20.93
N GLY A 185 4.24 35.38 -20.73
CA GLY A 185 3.29 35.24 -19.64
C GLY A 185 3.99 35.08 -18.28
N THR A 186 3.26 35.39 -17.21
CA THR A 186 3.76 35.26 -15.83
C THR A 186 3.25 33.96 -15.21
N VAL A 187 4.15 33.19 -14.61
CA VAL A 187 3.84 31.97 -13.87
C VAL A 187 4.11 32.18 -12.38
N ILE A 188 3.09 31.97 -11.55
CA ILE A 188 3.20 32.05 -10.09
C ILE A 188 3.64 30.69 -9.54
N VAL A 189 4.65 30.68 -8.68
CA VAL A 189 5.06 29.47 -7.97
C VAL A 189 4.47 29.48 -6.56
N ILE A 190 3.79 28.40 -6.18
CA ILE A 190 3.35 28.13 -4.81
C ILE A 190 4.14 26.98 -4.20
N ASP A 191 4.08 26.81 -2.88
CA ASP A 191 4.74 25.70 -2.21
C ASP A 191 4.16 24.35 -2.68
N GLY A 192 5.05 23.49 -3.16
CA GLY A 192 4.74 22.10 -3.50
C GLY A 192 4.72 21.19 -2.29
N GLU A 193 4.84 19.88 -2.52
CA GLU A 193 4.88 18.87 -1.46
C GLU A 193 5.73 17.66 -1.88
N ASP A 194 6.41 17.01 -0.94
CA ASP A 194 7.32 15.90 -1.26
C ASP A 194 6.60 14.70 -1.88
N ARG A 195 5.36 14.44 -1.45
CA ARG A 195 4.54 13.35 -2.00
C ARG A 195 4.07 13.58 -3.44
N ALA A 196 4.17 14.79 -3.98
CA ALA A 196 3.97 15.05 -5.40
C ALA A 196 5.22 14.67 -6.24
N LEU A 197 6.09 13.79 -5.73
CA LEU A 197 7.24 13.25 -6.48
C LEU A 197 6.79 12.60 -7.78
N LYS A 198 7.61 12.76 -8.83
CA LYS A 198 7.38 12.07 -10.10
C LYS A 198 8.00 10.69 -10.01
N ILE A 199 7.17 9.67 -9.90
CA ILE A 199 7.62 8.27 -9.84
C ILE A 199 8.22 7.91 -11.19
N THR A 200 9.53 7.79 -11.35
CA THR A 200 10.21 7.55 -12.63
C THR A 200 11.14 6.34 -12.65
N THR A 201 11.58 5.92 -11.48
CA THR A 201 12.50 4.82 -11.22
C THR A 201 11.93 3.90 -10.15
N PRO A 202 12.45 2.68 -9.99
CA PRO A 202 12.09 1.81 -8.86
C PRO A 202 12.26 2.47 -7.48
N ALA A 203 13.33 3.25 -7.27
CA ALA A 203 13.54 3.95 -6.00
C ALA A 203 12.45 5.00 -5.71
N ASP A 204 11.91 5.66 -6.74
CA ASP A 204 10.79 6.57 -6.57
C ASP A 204 9.50 5.82 -6.19
N LEU A 205 9.32 4.61 -6.73
CA LEU A 205 8.17 3.76 -6.40
C LEU A 205 8.22 3.32 -4.93
N ASP A 206 9.39 2.93 -4.42
CA ASP A 206 9.60 2.59 -3.01
C ASP A 206 9.32 3.79 -2.08
N SER A 207 9.75 4.97 -2.50
CA SER A 207 9.46 6.23 -1.79
C SER A 207 7.95 6.52 -1.77
N ALA A 208 7.27 6.32 -2.89
CA ALA A 208 5.81 6.47 -2.97
C ALA A 208 5.06 5.45 -2.09
N LEU A 209 5.49 4.19 -2.07
CA LEU A 209 4.93 3.16 -1.20
C LEU A 209 5.09 3.52 0.29
N SER A 210 6.19 4.17 0.65
CA SER A 210 6.40 4.66 2.02
C SER A 210 5.38 5.74 2.42
N PHE A 211 5.02 6.66 1.52
CA PHE A 211 3.96 7.66 1.75
C PHE A 211 2.56 7.05 1.92
N LEU A 212 2.35 5.83 1.44
CA LEU A 212 1.10 5.08 1.58
C LEU A 212 1.11 4.14 2.80
N GLY A 213 2.17 4.14 3.61
CA GLY A 213 2.28 3.26 4.78
C GLY A 213 2.62 1.80 4.45
N PHE A 214 3.00 1.48 3.20
CA PHE A 214 3.42 0.12 2.82
C PHE A 214 4.81 -0.26 3.34
N ASN A 215 5.56 0.67 3.94
CA ASN A 215 6.78 0.37 4.69
C ASN A 215 6.40 -0.21 6.07
N ARG A 216 5.80 -1.41 6.04
CA ARG A 216 5.27 -2.13 7.19
C ARG A 216 6.40 -2.46 8.16
N SER A 217 6.34 -1.93 9.37
CA SER A 217 7.15 -2.44 10.47
C SER A 217 6.63 -3.83 10.84
N PHE A 218 7.32 -4.85 10.32
CA PHE A 218 7.05 -6.23 10.67
C PHE A 218 7.54 -6.50 12.09
N ARG A 219 6.74 -7.25 12.85
CA ARG A 219 7.11 -7.80 14.15
C ARG A 219 6.91 -9.30 14.12
N THR A 220 7.76 -10.01 14.85
CA THR A 220 7.68 -11.45 15.00
C THR A 220 7.54 -11.83 16.47
N GLY A 221 6.87 -12.94 16.73
CA GLY A 221 6.72 -13.50 18.07
C GLY A 221 6.76 -15.03 18.01
N VAL A 222 7.21 -15.62 19.11
CA VAL A 222 7.26 -17.07 19.31
C VAL A 222 6.45 -17.40 20.55
N GLY A 223 5.59 -18.41 20.44
CA GLY A 223 4.79 -18.93 21.54
C GLY A 223 5.02 -20.42 21.70
N THR A 224 4.94 -20.90 22.94
CA THR A 224 5.13 -22.31 23.27
C THR A 224 4.09 -22.72 24.28
N ASP A 225 3.49 -23.88 24.09
CA ASP A 225 2.58 -24.44 25.07
C ASP A 225 2.78 -25.96 25.19
N ALA A 226 2.51 -26.50 26.37
CA ALA A 226 2.66 -27.93 26.66
C ALA A 226 1.71 -28.40 27.76
N HIS A 227 1.04 -29.52 27.51
CA HIS A 227 0.11 -30.11 28.45
C HIS A 227 0.36 -31.61 28.62
N ALA A 228 0.11 -32.11 29.83
CA ALA A 228 0.15 -33.53 30.14
C ALA A 228 -1.11 -34.23 29.61
N PHE A 229 -0.98 -35.48 29.18
CA PHE A 229 -2.15 -36.28 28.82
C PHE A 229 -3.00 -36.60 30.06
N GLY A 230 -4.32 -36.53 29.90
CA GLY A 230 -5.30 -36.69 30.97
C GLY A 230 -6.28 -37.83 30.71
N LYS A 231 -6.58 -38.62 31.75
CA LYS A 231 -7.45 -39.79 31.61
C LYS A 231 -8.91 -39.36 31.39
N GLY A 232 -9.54 -39.87 30.34
CA GLY A 232 -10.95 -39.56 30.03
C GLY A 232 -11.18 -38.16 29.45
N ARG A 233 -10.10 -37.45 29.09
CA ARG A 233 -10.18 -36.16 28.41
C ARG A 233 -10.36 -36.37 26.91
N THR A 234 -11.17 -35.50 26.31
CA THR A 234 -11.31 -35.39 24.86
C THR A 234 -10.12 -34.63 24.29
N LEU A 235 -9.51 -35.11 23.22
CA LEU A 235 -8.39 -34.41 22.59
C LEU A 235 -8.87 -33.37 21.58
N TRP A 236 -8.66 -32.11 21.91
CA TRP A 236 -8.70 -30.99 20.97
C TRP A 236 -7.27 -30.56 20.65
N LEU A 237 -6.96 -30.43 19.36
CA LEU A 237 -5.62 -30.07 18.90
C LEU A 237 -5.68 -29.49 17.49
N ALA A 238 -5.07 -28.32 17.31
CA ALA A 238 -5.03 -27.56 16.08
C ALA A 238 -6.42 -27.27 15.49
N GLY A 239 -7.37 -26.92 16.35
CA GLY A 239 -8.76 -26.62 16.01
C GLY A 239 -9.63 -27.84 15.71
N LEU A 240 -9.10 -29.06 15.91
CA LEU A 240 -9.79 -30.30 15.56
C LEU A 240 -9.98 -31.20 16.79
N HIS A 241 -11.11 -31.92 16.79
CA HIS A 241 -11.35 -33.03 17.71
C HIS A 241 -10.72 -34.32 17.17
N TRP A 242 -9.99 -35.05 18.02
CA TRP A 242 -9.32 -36.32 17.74
C TRP A 242 -9.93 -37.44 18.60
N PRO A 243 -10.93 -38.17 18.10
CA PRO A 243 -11.74 -39.09 18.93
C PRO A 243 -11.00 -40.35 19.40
N ASP A 244 -9.97 -40.77 18.67
CA ASP A 244 -9.23 -42.01 18.94
C ASP A 244 -7.98 -41.80 19.82
N ASP A 245 -7.75 -40.57 20.27
CA ASP A 245 -6.57 -40.17 21.02
C ASP A 245 -6.94 -39.61 22.39
N VAL A 246 -5.98 -39.66 23.31
CA VAL A 246 -6.16 -39.22 24.70
C VAL A 246 -6.03 -37.70 24.76
N GLY A 247 -7.01 -37.04 25.36
CA GLY A 247 -6.97 -35.59 25.59
C GLY A 247 -5.95 -35.17 26.63
N VAL A 248 -5.81 -33.86 26.81
CA VAL A 248 -4.86 -33.27 27.75
C VAL A 248 -5.56 -32.64 28.95
N GLU A 249 -4.81 -32.50 30.03
CA GLU A 249 -5.21 -31.75 31.22
C GLU A 249 -5.21 -30.25 30.90
N GLY A 250 -6.17 -29.48 31.41
CA GLY A 250 -6.28 -28.05 31.14
C GLY A 250 -7.58 -27.45 31.65
N HIS A 251 -7.60 -26.12 31.80
CA HIS A 251 -8.82 -25.40 32.16
C HIS A 251 -9.74 -25.27 30.93
N SER A 252 -9.20 -24.91 29.76
CA SER A 252 -9.90 -24.90 28.48
C SER A 252 -10.00 -26.31 27.84
N ASP A 253 -10.35 -26.38 26.55
CA ASP A 253 -10.29 -27.60 25.74
C ASP A 253 -8.87 -28.18 25.57
N GLY A 254 -7.84 -27.44 25.99
CA GLY A 254 -6.46 -27.90 26.06
C GLY A 254 -5.73 -27.89 24.71
N ASP A 255 -6.22 -27.16 23.73
CA ASP A 255 -5.60 -27.11 22.40
C ASP A 255 -4.24 -26.39 22.41
N VAL A 256 -3.19 -27.17 22.65
CA VAL A 256 -1.81 -26.66 22.79
C VAL A 256 -1.32 -25.92 21.54
N ALA A 257 -1.81 -26.28 20.36
CA ALA A 257 -1.44 -25.61 19.12
C ALA A 257 -2.09 -24.23 19.03
N ALA A 258 -3.39 -24.13 19.38
CA ALA A 258 -4.09 -22.86 19.42
C ALA A 258 -3.49 -21.93 20.49
N HIS A 259 -3.17 -22.45 21.68
CA HIS A 259 -2.55 -21.67 22.75
C HIS A 259 -1.17 -21.13 22.32
N ALA A 260 -0.28 -21.98 21.79
CA ALA A 260 1.03 -21.54 21.32
C ALA A 260 0.91 -20.43 20.25
N ILE A 261 -0.08 -20.52 19.35
CA ILE A 261 -0.34 -19.49 18.35
C ILE A 261 -0.78 -18.16 19.00
N CYS A 262 -1.67 -18.20 19.99
CA CYS A 262 -2.11 -17.00 20.68
C CYS A 262 -0.93 -16.29 21.36
N ASP A 263 -0.07 -17.04 22.06
CA ASP A 263 1.14 -16.49 22.67
C ASP A 263 2.12 -15.91 21.64
N ALA A 264 2.30 -16.57 20.49
CA ALA A 264 3.14 -16.03 19.42
C ALA A 264 2.62 -14.68 18.92
N LEU A 265 1.30 -14.53 18.80
CA LEU A 265 0.64 -13.28 18.38
C LEU A 265 0.74 -12.19 19.44
N PHE A 266 0.51 -12.52 20.71
CA PHE A 266 0.66 -11.56 21.80
C PHE A 266 2.12 -11.11 21.98
N ALA A 267 3.08 -12.02 21.87
CA ALA A 267 4.51 -11.69 21.89
C ALA A 267 4.90 -10.76 20.74
N ALA A 268 4.41 -11.03 19.52
CA ALA A 268 4.68 -10.20 18.35
C ALA A 268 4.13 -8.78 18.48
N THR A 269 3.02 -8.61 19.21
CA THR A 269 2.31 -7.34 19.37
C THR A 269 2.63 -6.60 20.67
N GLY A 270 3.23 -7.28 21.66
CA GLY A 270 3.51 -6.71 22.98
C GLY A 270 2.26 -6.65 23.88
N LEU A 271 1.29 -7.54 23.67
CA LEU A 271 0.02 -7.61 24.41
C LEU A 271 0.06 -8.59 25.60
N GLY A 272 1.25 -9.06 25.99
CA GLY A 272 1.42 -10.05 27.07
C GLY A 272 1.38 -11.49 26.56
N ASP A 273 0.61 -12.34 27.23
CA ASP A 273 0.47 -13.78 27.00
C ASP A 273 -0.98 -14.27 27.26
N LEU A 274 -1.24 -15.57 27.09
CA LEU A 274 -2.53 -16.19 27.39
C LEU A 274 -2.98 -15.92 28.83
N GLY A 275 -2.05 -15.98 29.80
CA GLY A 275 -2.37 -15.79 31.21
C GLY A 275 -2.88 -14.38 31.49
N SER A 276 -2.23 -13.36 30.92
CA SER A 276 -2.65 -11.97 31.07
C SER A 276 -3.97 -11.65 30.37
N ASN A 277 -4.25 -12.29 29.24
CA ASN A 277 -5.43 -11.99 28.42
C ASN A 277 -6.66 -12.83 28.79
N PHE A 278 -6.46 -14.11 29.12
CA PHE A 278 -7.54 -15.11 29.28
C PHE A 278 -7.50 -15.88 30.61
N GLY A 279 -6.63 -15.49 31.56
CA GLY A 279 -6.32 -16.27 32.76
C GLY A 279 -7.49 -16.91 33.52
N THR A 280 -7.18 -17.93 34.32
CA THR A 280 -8.14 -18.88 34.93
C THR A 280 -9.19 -18.28 35.88
N ASN A 281 -9.05 -17.01 36.28
CA ASN A 281 -10.02 -16.31 37.12
C ASN A 281 -11.17 -15.67 36.32
N ARG A 282 -11.21 -15.84 35.00
CA ARG A 282 -12.26 -15.33 34.10
C ARG A 282 -13.23 -16.45 33.72
N PRO A 283 -14.43 -16.51 34.31
CA PRO A 283 -15.38 -17.60 34.10
C PRO A 283 -15.81 -17.78 32.65
N GLU A 284 -15.81 -16.71 31.86
CA GLU A 284 -16.16 -16.72 30.45
C GLU A 284 -15.23 -17.56 29.57
N TYR A 285 -14.01 -17.87 30.03
CA TYR A 285 -13.04 -18.69 29.30
C TYR A 285 -12.84 -20.09 29.89
N ALA A 286 -13.61 -20.47 30.92
CA ALA A 286 -13.43 -21.74 31.64
C ALA A 286 -13.62 -22.99 30.78
N ASP A 287 -14.35 -22.91 29.66
CA ASP A 287 -14.52 -24.00 28.68
C ASP A 287 -14.30 -23.49 27.23
N ALA A 288 -13.52 -22.42 27.08
CA ALA A 288 -13.27 -21.83 25.77
C ALA A 288 -12.56 -22.83 24.86
N SER A 289 -12.98 -22.89 23.60
CA SER A 289 -12.29 -23.68 22.59
C SER A 289 -11.04 -22.97 22.10
N GLY A 290 -10.04 -23.70 21.61
CA GLY A 290 -8.86 -23.12 20.97
C GLY A 290 -9.25 -22.18 19.82
N SER A 291 -10.29 -22.49 19.06
CA SER A 291 -10.81 -21.61 18.00
C SER A 291 -11.40 -20.30 18.54
N MET A 292 -12.11 -20.34 19.67
CA MET A 292 -12.62 -19.12 20.33
C MET A 292 -11.45 -18.25 20.80
N LEU A 293 -10.46 -18.83 21.48
CA LEU A 293 -9.29 -18.06 21.95
C LEU A 293 -8.50 -17.43 20.81
N LEU A 294 -8.37 -18.11 19.66
CA LEU A 294 -7.75 -17.55 18.46
C LEU A 294 -8.55 -16.37 17.89
N GLN A 295 -9.88 -16.46 17.87
CA GLN A 295 -10.75 -15.38 17.39
C GLN A 295 -10.66 -14.14 18.30
N GLU A 296 -10.68 -14.33 19.62
CA GLU A 296 -10.49 -13.25 20.59
C GLU A 296 -9.08 -12.64 20.48
N THR A 297 -8.06 -13.47 20.30
CA THR A 297 -6.69 -12.99 20.06
C THR A 297 -6.59 -12.16 18.79
N LEU A 298 -7.23 -12.60 17.69
CA LEU A 298 -7.29 -11.84 16.44
C LEU A 298 -7.95 -10.47 16.65
N ALA A 299 -9.02 -10.41 17.44
CA ALA A 299 -9.70 -9.16 17.77
C ALA A 299 -8.75 -8.22 18.54
N LEU A 300 -8.11 -8.69 19.60
CA LEU A 300 -7.15 -7.91 20.40
C LEU A 300 -5.95 -7.40 19.57
N VAL A 301 -5.37 -8.27 18.75
CA VAL A 301 -4.27 -7.92 17.82
C VAL A 301 -4.71 -6.87 16.81
N THR A 302 -5.94 -7.00 16.28
CA THR A 302 -6.53 -6.06 15.34
C THR A 302 -6.77 -4.70 15.98
N ASP A 303 -7.36 -4.67 17.17
CA ASP A 303 -7.65 -3.45 17.93
C ASP A 303 -6.36 -2.71 18.34
N ALA A 304 -5.28 -3.44 18.59
CA ALA A 304 -3.95 -2.88 18.81
C ALA A 304 -3.28 -2.32 17.53
N GLY A 305 -3.98 -2.36 16.39
CA GLY A 305 -3.52 -1.80 15.12
C GLY A 305 -2.61 -2.72 14.32
N TYR A 306 -2.68 -4.04 14.52
CA TYR A 306 -1.87 -5.01 13.79
C TYR A 306 -2.72 -5.89 12.85
N ALA A 307 -2.07 -6.41 11.81
CA ALA A 307 -2.60 -7.46 10.94
C ALA A 307 -1.62 -8.63 10.87
N ILE A 308 -2.17 -9.83 10.74
CA ILE A 308 -1.39 -11.06 10.63
C ILE A 308 -0.90 -11.22 9.19
N SER A 309 0.39 -11.43 9.01
CA SER A 309 0.98 -11.83 7.72
C SER A 309 0.86 -13.35 7.55
N ASN A 310 1.40 -14.10 8.50
CA ASN A 310 1.29 -15.56 8.53
C ASN A 310 1.60 -16.10 9.94
N VAL A 311 1.15 -17.34 10.18
CA VAL A 311 1.47 -18.11 11.40
C VAL A 311 1.99 -19.48 11.01
N THR A 312 2.95 -20.00 11.76
CA THR A 312 3.39 -21.39 11.68
C THR A 312 3.29 -22.03 13.05
N VAL A 313 2.94 -23.32 13.10
CA VAL A 313 2.95 -24.11 14.34
C VAL A 313 3.54 -25.50 14.09
N GLN A 314 4.45 -25.92 14.96
CA GLN A 314 4.99 -27.27 15.00
C GLN A 314 4.49 -27.97 16.25
N ILE A 315 3.74 -29.05 16.05
CA ILE A 315 3.24 -29.90 17.13
C ILE A 315 4.28 -30.98 17.43
N ILE A 316 4.59 -31.17 18.71
CA ILE A 316 5.63 -32.06 19.20
C ILE A 316 4.98 -33.14 20.06
N GLY A 317 4.94 -34.37 19.56
CA GLY A 317 4.29 -35.48 20.26
C GLY A 317 4.25 -36.78 19.45
N ASN A 318 4.09 -37.89 20.16
CA ASN A 318 4.03 -39.22 19.54
C ASN A 318 2.73 -39.47 18.77
N LYS A 319 1.62 -38.89 19.27
CA LYS A 319 0.26 -38.96 18.75
C LYS A 319 -0.47 -37.63 19.01
N PRO A 320 -1.49 -37.26 18.22
CA PRO A 320 -2.00 -37.95 17.04
C PRO A 320 -1.07 -37.78 15.82
N LYS A 321 -1.30 -38.56 14.76
CA LYS A 321 -0.56 -38.41 13.49
C LYS A 321 -1.10 -37.24 12.68
N ILE A 322 -0.63 -36.03 12.96
CA ILE A 322 -1.08 -34.77 12.33
C ILE A 322 -1.12 -34.85 10.79
N GLY A 323 -0.20 -35.58 10.16
CA GLY A 323 -0.15 -35.74 8.71
C GLY A 323 -1.46 -36.22 8.06
N SER A 324 -2.29 -37.01 8.76
CA SER A 324 -3.56 -37.52 8.22
C SER A 324 -4.64 -36.45 8.08
N ARG A 325 -4.60 -35.39 8.90
CA ARG A 325 -5.61 -34.32 8.94
C ARG A 325 -4.99 -32.91 8.90
N ARG A 326 -3.77 -32.79 8.37
CA ARG A 326 -3.02 -31.52 8.35
C ARG A 326 -3.77 -30.42 7.60
N ALA A 327 -4.37 -30.75 6.46
CA ALA A 327 -5.12 -29.78 5.65
C ALA A 327 -6.34 -29.24 6.41
N GLU A 328 -7.10 -30.13 7.07
CA GLU A 328 -8.23 -29.75 7.93
C GLU A 328 -7.78 -28.83 9.08
N ALA A 329 -6.65 -29.14 9.71
CA ALA A 329 -6.11 -28.33 10.81
C ALA A 329 -5.70 -26.94 10.34
N ILE A 330 -5.03 -26.84 9.18
CA ILE A 330 -4.65 -25.56 8.56
C ILE A 330 -5.91 -24.73 8.28
N GLU A 331 -6.94 -25.33 7.70
CA GLU A 331 -8.21 -24.65 7.39
C GLU A 331 -8.91 -24.16 8.65
N ALA A 332 -9.02 -25.00 9.69
CA ALA A 332 -9.66 -24.65 10.95
C ALA A 332 -8.96 -23.46 11.64
N LEU A 333 -7.63 -23.53 11.76
CA LEU A 333 -6.82 -22.47 12.36
C LEU A 333 -6.87 -21.17 11.53
N SER A 334 -6.74 -21.28 10.20
CA SER A 334 -6.81 -20.12 9.30
C SER A 334 -8.17 -19.43 9.41
N LYS A 335 -9.26 -20.20 9.44
CA LYS A 335 -10.62 -19.68 9.64
C LYS A 335 -10.77 -18.96 10.98
N ALA A 336 -10.25 -19.52 12.07
CA ALA A 336 -10.27 -18.87 13.37
C ALA A 336 -9.48 -17.56 13.40
N LEU A 337 -8.41 -17.46 12.60
CA LEU A 337 -7.59 -16.25 12.42
C LEU A 337 -8.04 -15.37 11.24
N GLY A 338 -9.32 -15.42 10.85
CA GLY A 338 -9.88 -14.52 9.84
C GLY A 338 -9.33 -14.74 8.42
N GLY A 339 -8.90 -15.97 8.10
CA GLY A 339 -8.32 -16.34 6.81
C GLY A 339 -6.81 -16.10 6.69
N ALA A 340 -6.12 -15.82 7.80
CA ALA A 340 -4.67 -15.66 7.78
C ALA A 340 -3.97 -16.95 7.27
N PRO A 341 -2.87 -16.83 6.50
CA PRO A 341 -2.07 -17.99 6.11
C PRO A 341 -1.50 -18.74 7.32
N VAL A 342 -1.79 -20.04 7.42
CA VAL A 342 -1.31 -20.91 8.50
C VAL A 342 -0.54 -22.11 7.92
N SER A 343 0.60 -22.46 8.53
CA SER A 343 1.30 -23.72 8.26
C SER A 343 1.37 -24.58 9.51
N VAL A 344 0.95 -25.85 9.40
CA VAL A 344 1.02 -26.83 10.49
C VAL A 344 2.04 -27.92 10.15
N SER A 345 3.00 -28.12 11.03
CA SER A 345 3.97 -29.23 10.96
C SER A 345 3.92 -30.06 12.25
N ALA A 346 4.54 -31.24 12.23
CA ALA A 346 4.62 -32.08 13.42
C ALA A 346 5.93 -32.87 13.46
N THR A 347 6.41 -33.14 14.67
CA THR A 347 7.62 -33.93 14.91
C THR A 347 7.49 -34.78 16.17
N THR A 348 8.26 -35.87 16.23
CA THR A 348 8.51 -36.62 17.47
C THR A 348 9.77 -36.10 18.15
N THR A 349 10.03 -36.61 19.35
CA THR A 349 11.26 -36.36 20.13
C THR A 349 12.03 -37.66 20.36
N ASP A 350 11.81 -38.65 19.50
CA ASP A 350 12.50 -39.95 19.46
C ASP A 350 12.57 -40.67 20.82
N GLY A 351 11.44 -40.65 21.55
CA GLY A 351 11.33 -41.27 22.86
C GLY A 351 11.91 -40.46 24.03
N MET A 352 12.42 -39.25 23.78
CA MET A 352 13.05 -38.41 24.80
C MET A 352 12.08 -37.37 25.40
N GLY A 353 12.16 -37.19 26.72
CA GLY A 353 11.46 -36.13 27.44
C GLY A 353 9.94 -36.30 27.49
N LEU A 354 9.23 -35.28 28.01
CA LEU A 354 7.78 -35.31 28.23
C LEU A 354 6.99 -35.83 27.02
N THR A 355 7.28 -35.28 25.84
CA THR A 355 6.58 -35.59 24.59
C THR A 355 6.97 -36.95 24.01
N GLY A 356 8.23 -37.36 24.18
CA GLY A 356 8.76 -38.61 23.65
C GLY A 356 8.39 -39.82 24.51
N GLU A 357 8.34 -39.65 25.82
CA GLU A 357 7.87 -40.65 26.78
C GLU A 357 6.34 -40.81 26.78
N GLY A 358 5.62 -40.01 25.99
CA GLY A 358 4.16 -40.05 25.89
C GLY A 358 3.44 -39.53 27.13
N LYS A 359 4.10 -38.67 27.92
CA LYS A 359 3.53 -38.02 29.12
C LYS A 359 2.72 -36.77 28.77
N GLY A 360 2.96 -36.18 27.61
CA GLY A 360 2.24 -35.00 27.15
C GLY A 360 2.48 -34.68 25.68
N ILE A 361 1.94 -33.54 25.25
CA ILE A 361 2.08 -32.97 23.92
C ILE A 361 2.43 -31.48 24.06
N ALA A 362 3.24 -30.98 23.12
CA ALA A 362 3.64 -29.58 23.10
C ALA A 362 3.46 -28.98 21.70
N ALA A 363 3.47 -27.67 21.61
CA ALA A 363 3.53 -26.94 20.36
C ALA A 363 4.44 -25.72 20.46
N VAL A 364 5.10 -25.40 19.36
CA VAL A 364 5.86 -24.16 19.18
C VAL A 364 5.30 -23.45 17.96
N ALA A 365 4.89 -22.20 18.13
CA ALA A 365 4.35 -21.37 17.07
C ALA A 365 5.19 -20.12 16.84
N SER A 366 5.21 -19.65 15.60
CA SER A 366 5.78 -18.36 15.21
C SER A 366 4.73 -17.55 14.46
N ALA A 367 4.66 -16.25 14.76
CA ALA A 367 3.75 -15.33 14.10
C ALA A 367 4.53 -14.16 13.50
N LEU A 368 4.18 -13.78 12.27
CA LEU A 368 4.63 -12.55 11.63
C LEU A 368 3.44 -11.60 11.50
N VAL A 369 3.55 -10.40 12.06
CA VAL A 369 2.51 -9.36 12.01
C VAL A 369 3.08 -8.06 11.47
N TYR A 370 2.22 -7.16 11.01
CA TYR A 370 2.59 -5.81 10.61
C TYR A 370 1.60 -4.79 11.15
N LYS A 371 2.07 -3.57 11.41
CA LYS A 371 1.19 -2.47 11.80
C LYS A 371 0.32 -2.05 10.60
N ARG A 372 -0.99 -1.91 10.83
CA ARG A 372 -1.97 -1.48 9.83
C ARG A 372 -1.82 0.00 9.49
#